data_AF-A0A1H5QZ95-F1
#
_entry.id   AF-A0A1H5QZ95-F1
#
_cell.length_a   1.000
_cell.length_b   1.000
_cell.length_c   1.000
_cell.angle_alpha   90.00
_cell.angle_beta   90.00
_cell.angle_gamma   90.00
#
_symmetry.space_group_name_H-M   'P 1'
#
loop_
_entity.id
_entity.type
_entity.pdbx_description
1 polymer ?
#
loop_
_entity_poly.entity_id
_entity_poly.type
_entity_poly.pdbx_seq_one_letter_code
_entity_poly.pdbx_strand_id
1 'polypeptide(L)'
;MATGTTVFSRVTVVAPSTRIDVALPADVAVADLLPMLLDMAKESSPDGGARHGGWALAKLGDAPLDPSRTLASLGVVDGELLQLRKRNENPPPPLYDDVVDAIAESSPDSFRPWTKETANRFGHVAGGLALIAAAVALFMSGSLYGGNALGAAIAGGIGAIACVAVGATLAKAYNAEATGVLIAAAGGLPLAFVSGFYIVPGLSMRANLLLGAVLVIIVASVCIMVIGAGITTFIAAATAGTFGALAFLFGTLVAHPGAGIAAGTVAVALACISILPRATIWLAKLPLPHVPSNAEELKEDSGFPDYRAIERRTAIAHNYMTGLMIGCGATVALAAIIAATAPGAFGIILGVVATLVLLLRARAYANGSQAIALLTNGLVAATGIGIGWLVTASAQNRLLYVFGALVLLAAGALVVGVIFPNQRFSPPLRRTVEIIEALCIASVLPLALGVMDLYTTLRHLNFK
;
A
#
# COMPACT_ATOMS: atom_id res chain seq x y z
N MET A 1 -26.81 -5.74 -28.03
CA MET A 1 -27.00 -6.72 -26.94
C MET A 1 -25.61 -7.15 -26.48
N ALA A 2 -25.16 -6.61 -25.35
CA ALA A 2 -23.84 -6.93 -24.81
C ALA A 2 -23.93 -8.22 -23.99
N THR A 3 -23.14 -9.22 -24.37
CA THR A 3 -22.91 -10.46 -23.62
C THR A 3 -22.25 -10.12 -22.29
N GLY A 4 -23.06 -10.03 -21.23
CA GLY A 4 -22.54 -10.08 -19.86
C GLY A 4 -21.83 -11.41 -19.67
N THR A 5 -20.58 -11.39 -19.22
CA THR A 5 -19.90 -12.60 -18.74
C THR A 5 -20.71 -13.13 -17.56
N THR A 6 -21.51 -14.17 -17.79
CA THR A 6 -22.20 -14.91 -16.72
C THR A 6 -21.13 -15.43 -15.76
N VAL A 7 -21.15 -14.94 -14.53
CA VAL A 7 -20.28 -15.42 -13.47
C VAL A 7 -20.86 -16.76 -13.01
N PHE A 8 -20.04 -17.81 -12.97
CA PHE A 8 -20.49 -19.13 -12.53
C PHE A 8 -19.97 -19.42 -11.13
N SER A 9 -20.78 -20.08 -10.31
CA SER A 9 -20.35 -20.73 -9.07
C SER A 9 -20.20 -22.23 -9.31
N ARG A 10 -18.99 -22.77 -9.12
CA ARG A 10 -18.72 -24.20 -9.12
C ARG A 10 -19.17 -24.79 -7.79
N VAL A 11 -20.26 -25.52 -7.79
CA VAL A 11 -20.85 -26.09 -6.57
C VAL A 11 -20.99 -27.59 -6.71
N THR A 12 -21.01 -28.27 -5.57
CA THR A 12 -21.40 -29.68 -5.52
C THR A 12 -22.85 -29.76 -5.05
N VAL A 13 -23.74 -30.25 -5.91
CA VAL A 13 -25.13 -30.54 -5.54
C VAL A 13 -25.24 -32.00 -5.09
N VAL A 14 -25.68 -32.22 -3.86
CA VAL A 14 -25.95 -33.53 -3.26
C VAL A 14 -27.45 -33.76 -3.26
N ALA A 15 -27.92 -34.65 -4.11
CA ALA A 15 -29.29 -35.14 -4.17
C ALA A 15 -29.41 -36.47 -3.37
N PRO A 16 -30.64 -36.99 -3.14
CA PRO A 16 -30.84 -38.20 -2.32
C PRO A 16 -30.07 -39.43 -2.82
N SER A 17 -29.96 -39.58 -4.14
CA SER A 17 -29.36 -40.75 -4.79
C SER A 17 -28.05 -40.44 -5.51
N THR A 18 -27.73 -39.16 -5.72
CA THR A 18 -26.62 -38.73 -6.57
C THR A 18 -25.88 -37.52 -6.01
N ARG A 19 -24.62 -37.37 -6.42
CA ARG A 19 -23.79 -36.19 -6.16
C ARG A 19 -23.25 -35.70 -7.48
N ILE A 20 -23.48 -34.44 -7.80
CA ILE A 20 -23.09 -33.82 -9.07
C ILE A 20 -22.30 -32.55 -8.81
N ASP A 21 -21.15 -32.42 -9.48
CA ASP A 21 -20.37 -31.18 -9.49
C ASP A 21 -20.74 -30.39 -10.73
N VAL A 22 -21.25 -29.17 -10.55
CA VAL A 22 -21.82 -28.36 -11.62
C VAL A 22 -21.44 -26.90 -11.46
N ALA A 23 -21.18 -26.24 -12.59
CA ALA A 23 -21.02 -24.79 -12.64
C ALA A 23 -22.40 -24.14 -12.90
N LEU A 24 -22.93 -23.45 -11.90
CA LEU A 24 -24.24 -22.77 -11.99
C LEU A 24 -24.06 -21.27 -12.25
N PRO A 25 -24.86 -20.65 -13.12
CA PRO A 25 -24.88 -19.20 -13.27
C PRO A 25 -25.24 -18.53 -11.94
N ALA A 26 -24.37 -17.66 -11.45
CA ALA A 26 -24.51 -17.04 -10.13
C ALA A 26 -25.57 -15.93 -10.10
N ASP A 27 -25.95 -15.42 -11.27
CA ASP A 27 -26.90 -14.32 -11.51
C ASP A 27 -28.32 -14.78 -11.86
N VAL A 28 -28.57 -16.10 -11.89
CA VAL A 28 -29.89 -16.69 -12.15
C VAL A 28 -30.58 -17.07 -10.83
N ALA A 29 -31.91 -16.92 -10.77
CA ALA A 29 -32.69 -17.27 -9.59
C ALA A 29 -32.67 -18.79 -9.33
N VAL A 30 -32.67 -19.18 -8.06
CA VAL A 30 -32.63 -20.60 -7.67
C VAL A 30 -33.81 -21.39 -8.27
N ALA A 31 -34.99 -20.78 -8.39
CA ALA A 31 -36.17 -21.37 -9.03
C ALA A 31 -35.91 -21.83 -10.48
N ASP A 32 -35.18 -21.03 -11.25
CA ASP A 32 -34.92 -21.29 -12.66
C ASP A 32 -33.84 -22.37 -12.86
N LEU A 33 -32.98 -22.56 -11.85
CA LEU A 33 -31.93 -23.59 -11.86
C LEU A 33 -32.45 -24.97 -11.44
N LEU A 34 -33.51 -25.02 -10.62
CA LEU A 34 -34.05 -26.26 -10.05
C LEU A 34 -34.46 -27.31 -11.08
N PRO A 35 -35.19 -27.02 -12.17
CA PRO A 35 -35.57 -28.03 -13.16
C PRO A 35 -34.37 -28.73 -13.79
N MET A 36 -33.33 -27.97 -14.13
CA MET A 36 -32.09 -28.50 -14.70
C MET A 36 -31.32 -29.35 -13.69
N LEU A 37 -31.24 -28.90 -12.43
CA LEU A 37 -30.62 -29.67 -11.36
C LEU A 37 -31.35 -30.98 -11.07
N LEU A 38 -32.69 -30.98 -11.12
CA LEU A 38 -33.51 -32.18 -10.93
C LEU A 38 -33.32 -33.20 -12.05
N ASP A 39 -33.21 -32.73 -13.29
CA ASP A 39 -32.93 -33.60 -14.44
C ASP A 39 -31.52 -34.21 -14.35
N MET A 40 -30.51 -33.39 -14.04
CA MET A 40 -29.13 -33.85 -13.83
C MET A 40 -29.02 -34.86 -12.68
N ALA A 41 -29.76 -34.64 -11.58
CA ALA A 41 -29.78 -35.52 -10.42
C ALA A 41 -30.62 -36.79 -10.64
N LYS A 42 -31.38 -36.88 -11.75
CA LYS A 42 -32.37 -37.92 -12.04
C LYS A 42 -33.49 -38.02 -10.99
N GLU A 43 -33.87 -36.88 -10.44
CA GLU A 43 -34.94 -36.72 -9.44
C GLU A 43 -36.19 -36.03 -10.03
N SER A 44 -36.26 -35.90 -11.36
CA SER A 44 -37.44 -35.39 -12.05
C SER A 44 -38.58 -36.41 -11.98
N SER A 45 -39.76 -35.93 -11.56
CA SER A 45 -40.97 -36.75 -11.43
C SER A 45 -42.12 -36.11 -12.22
N PRO A 46 -43.03 -36.90 -12.84
CA PRO A 46 -44.18 -36.38 -13.58
C PRO A 46 -45.10 -35.45 -12.77
N ASP A 47 -45.11 -35.59 -11.45
CA ASP A 47 -45.87 -34.75 -10.52
C ASP A 47 -45.10 -33.53 -9.99
N GLY A 48 -43.87 -33.30 -10.48
CA GLY A 48 -43.01 -32.18 -10.06
C GLY A 48 -42.65 -32.17 -8.57
N GLY A 49 -42.83 -33.30 -7.88
CA GLY A 49 -42.65 -33.39 -6.43
C GLY A 49 -43.81 -32.85 -5.60
N ALA A 50 -45.01 -32.72 -6.17
CA ALA A 50 -46.20 -32.23 -5.48
C ALA A 50 -46.50 -33.01 -4.17
N ARG A 51 -46.24 -34.32 -4.14
CA ARG A 51 -46.43 -35.18 -2.97
C ARG A 51 -45.57 -34.80 -1.76
N HIS A 52 -44.49 -34.07 -1.97
CA HIS A 52 -43.53 -33.69 -0.94
C HIS A 52 -43.28 -32.17 -0.88
N GLY A 53 -44.21 -31.38 -1.43
CA GLY A 53 -44.16 -29.91 -1.41
C GLY A 53 -43.14 -29.29 -2.36
N GLY A 54 -42.63 -30.06 -3.33
CA GLY A 54 -41.59 -29.66 -4.26
C GLY A 54 -40.18 -29.86 -3.74
N TRP A 55 -39.22 -29.33 -4.49
CA TRP A 55 -37.79 -29.44 -4.21
C TRP A 55 -37.21 -28.11 -3.74
N ALA A 56 -36.22 -28.19 -2.87
CA ALA A 56 -35.50 -27.05 -2.35
C ALA A 56 -34.00 -27.29 -2.40
N LEU A 57 -33.25 -26.23 -2.63
CA LEU A 57 -31.80 -26.22 -2.54
C LEU A 57 -31.42 -25.56 -1.21
N ALA A 58 -30.53 -26.15 -0.43
CA ALA A 58 -30.08 -25.61 0.86
C ALA A 58 -28.56 -25.75 0.99
N LYS A 59 -27.89 -24.90 1.77
CA LYS A 59 -26.52 -25.20 2.21
C LYS A 59 -26.55 -26.33 3.25
N LEU A 60 -25.43 -27.01 3.45
CA LEU A 60 -25.33 -28.08 4.45
C LEU A 60 -25.64 -27.55 5.85
N GLY A 61 -26.78 -27.98 6.42
CA GLY A 61 -27.19 -27.61 7.78
C GLY A 61 -28.10 -26.38 7.87
N ASP A 62 -28.23 -25.64 6.76
CA ASP A 62 -29.03 -24.41 6.71
C ASP A 62 -30.48 -24.66 6.26
N ALA A 63 -31.30 -23.61 6.42
CA ALA A 63 -32.62 -23.53 5.83
C ALA A 63 -32.55 -23.48 4.27
N PRO A 64 -33.64 -23.87 3.59
CA PRO A 64 -33.82 -23.73 2.15
C PRO A 64 -33.48 -22.33 1.65
N LEU A 65 -32.71 -22.28 0.57
CA LEU A 65 -32.46 -21.05 -0.17
C LEU A 65 -33.78 -20.49 -0.73
N ASP A 66 -33.89 -19.17 -0.71
CA ASP A 66 -35.04 -18.48 -1.28
C ASP A 66 -35.06 -18.68 -2.81
N PRO A 67 -36.11 -19.31 -3.38
CA PRO A 67 -36.19 -19.60 -4.80
C PRO A 67 -36.22 -18.35 -5.69
N SER A 68 -36.64 -17.20 -5.15
CA SER A 68 -36.73 -15.93 -5.90
C SER A 68 -35.41 -15.18 -6.04
N ARG A 69 -34.36 -15.63 -5.32
CA ARG A 69 -33.07 -14.95 -5.25
C ARG A 69 -31.99 -15.68 -6.04
N THR A 70 -30.95 -14.94 -6.45
CA THR A 70 -29.81 -15.49 -7.18
C THR A 70 -28.77 -16.09 -6.24
N LEU A 71 -28.00 -17.08 -6.72
CA LEU A 71 -26.93 -17.73 -5.95
C LEU A 71 -25.90 -16.73 -5.40
N ALA A 72 -25.51 -15.73 -6.21
CA ALA A 72 -24.59 -14.67 -5.79
C ALA A 72 -25.17 -13.84 -4.62
N SER A 73 -26.47 -13.51 -4.69
CA SER A 73 -27.12 -12.73 -3.62
C SER A 73 -27.25 -13.51 -2.32
N LEU A 74 -27.32 -14.84 -2.41
CA LEU A 74 -27.40 -15.77 -1.29
C LEU A 74 -26.00 -16.18 -0.79
N GLY A 75 -24.94 -15.58 -1.32
CA GLY A 75 -23.57 -15.79 -0.89
C GLY A 75 -23.07 -17.21 -1.17
N VAL A 76 -23.51 -17.83 -2.27
CA VAL A 76 -23.01 -19.15 -2.69
C VAL A 76 -21.68 -18.98 -3.45
N VAL A 77 -20.60 -19.50 -2.87
CA VAL A 77 -19.23 -19.38 -3.42
C VAL A 77 -18.76 -20.68 -4.08
N ASP A 78 -17.66 -20.58 -4.84
CA ASP A 78 -17.01 -21.74 -5.45
C ASP A 78 -16.57 -22.76 -4.38
N GLY A 79 -16.87 -24.04 -4.63
CA GLY A 79 -16.57 -25.15 -3.75
C GLY A 79 -17.65 -25.46 -2.70
N GLU A 80 -18.74 -24.67 -2.64
CA GLU A 80 -19.82 -24.95 -1.70
C GLU A 80 -20.61 -26.21 -2.05
N LEU A 81 -21.07 -26.90 -1.01
CA LEU A 81 -21.90 -28.09 -1.11
C LEU A 81 -23.36 -27.71 -0.83
N LEU A 82 -24.20 -27.86 -1.85
CA LEU A 82 -25.63 -27.60 -1.81
C LEU A 82 -26.38 -28.93 -1.74
N GLN A 83 -27.38 -29.02 -0.87
CA GLN A 83 -28.24 -30.19 -0.80
C GLN A 83 -29.55 -29.94 -1.54
N LEU A 84 -29.87 -30.84 -2.47
CA LEU A 84 -31.15 -30.89 -3.14
C LEU A 84 -32.07 -31.82 -2.33
N ARG A 85 -33.04 -31.23 -1.63
CA ARG A 85 -33.90 -31.94 -0.67
C ARG A 85 -35.38 -31.77 -1.03
N LYS A 86 -36.21 -32.71 -0.60
CA LYS A 86 -37.66 -32.56 -0.64
C LYS A 86 -38.09 -31.52 0.40
N ARG A 87 -39.01 -30.64 0.04
CA ARG A 87 -39.37 -29.48 0.87
C ARG A 87 -39.99 -29.88 2.22
N ASN A 88 -40.71 -30.99 2.25
CA ASN A 88 -41.30 -31.54 3.48
C ASN A 88 -40.30 -32.34 4.36
N GLU A 89 -39.11 -32.65 3.85
CA GLU A 89 -38.03 -33.34 4.56
C GLU A 89 -37.00 -32.33 5.10
N ASN A 90 -37.33 -31.04 5.11
CA ASN A 90 -36.44 -30.03 5.65
C ASN A 90 -36.41 -30.15 7.18
N PRO A 91 -35.23 -30.37 7.79
CA PRO A 91 -35.13 -30.48 9.24
C PRO A 91 -35.69 -29.21 9.89
N PRO A 92 -36.42 -29.32 11.01
CA PRO A 92 -36.81 -28.15 11.78
C PRO A 92 -35.54 -27.39 12.18
N PRO A 93 -35.61 -26.07 12.36
CA PRO A 93 -34.49 -25.33 12.91
C PRO A 93 -34.07 -25.98 14.24
N PRO A 94 -32.76 -26.02 14.56
CA PRO A 94 -32.30 -26.60 15.81
C PRO A 94 -33.06 -25.96 16.98
N LEU A 95 -33.72 -26.81 17.76
CA LEU A 95 -34.40 -26.38 18.98
C LEU A 95 -33.36 -26.39 20.09
N TYR A 96 -32.95 -25.21 20.51
CA TYR A 96 -32.05 -25.08 21.66
C TYR A 96 -32.89 -25.15 22.94
N ASP A 97 -32.63 -26.17 23.76
CA ASP A 97 -33.33 -26.40 25.03
C ASP A 97 -32.87 -25.40 26.11
N ASP A 98 -31.71 -24.78 25.92
CA ASP A 98 -31.17 -23.72 26.76
C ASP A 98 -31.00 -22.42 25.94
N VAL A 99 -31.74 -21.39 26.34
CA VAL A 99 -31.69 -20.04 25.73
C VAL A 99 -30.31 -19.41 25.94
N VAL A 100 -29.57 -19.80 26.99
CA VAL A 100 -28.21 -19.31 27.26
C VAL A 100 -27.21 -19.92 26.30
N ASP A 101 -27.29 -21.23 26.00
CA ASP A 101 -26.46 -21.88 24.98
C ASP A 101 -26.84 -21.40 23.58
N ALA A 102 -28.14 -21.17 23.32
CA ALA A 102 -28.59 -20.57 22.06
C ALA A 102 -27.95 -19.20 21.83
N ILE A 103 -27.87 -18.34 22.86
CA ILE A 103 -27.24 -17.01 22.77
C ILE A 103 -25.72 -17.12 22.68
N ALA A 104 -25.11 -18.07 23.38
CA ALA A 104 -23.66 -18.31 23.35
C ALA A 104 -23.21 -18.86 21.98
N GLU A 105 -24.00 -19.71 21.35
CA GLU A 105 -23.71 -20.36 20.07
C GLU A 105 -24.24 -19.58 18.87
N SER A 106 -25.32 -18.79 19.05
CA SER A 106 -25.74 -17.74 18.11
C SER A 106 -24.83 -16.53 18.14
N SER A 107 -23.64 -16.62 18.74
CA SER A 107 -22.63 -15.57 18.73
C SER A 107 -22.47 -15.07 17.29
N PRO A 108 -22.95 -13.86 16.96
CA PRO A 108 -22.76 -13.33 15.64
C PRO A 108 -21.25 -13.20 15.41
N ASP A 109 -20.78 -13.41 14.18
CA ASP A 109 -19.41 -13.14 13.73
C ASP A 109 -18.88 -11.73 14.12
N SER A 110 -19.77 -10.85 14.63
CA SER A 110 -19.46 -9.51 15.14
C SER A 110 -18.64 -9.48 16.43
N PHE A 111 -18.70 -10.48 17.33
CA PHE A 111 -17.96 -10.45 18.59
C PHE A 111 -16.67 -11.28 18.49
N ARG A 112 -15.61 -10.68 17.92
CA ARG A 112 -14.30 -11.33 17.85
C ARG A 112 -13.66 -11.41 19.24
N PRO A 113 -13.27 -12.60 19.74
CA PRO A 113 -12.59 -12.73 21.02
C PRO A 113 -11.19 -12.10 20.99
N TRP A 114 -10.66 -11.71 22.16
CA TRP A 114 -9.28 -11.25 22.28
C TRP A 114 -8.30 -12.39 21.98
N THR A 115 -7.72 -12.37 20.79
CA THR A 115 -6.78 -13.40 20.33
C THR A 115 -5.33 -13.03 20.64
N LYS A 116 -4.43 -14.01 20.62
CA LYS A 116 -2.97 -13.79 20.62
C LYS A 116 -2.54 -12.85 19.48
N GLU A 117 -3.19 -12.97 18.32
CA GLU A 117 -2.95 -12.08 17.18
C GLU A 117 -3.35 -10.64 17.50
N THR A 118 -4.51 -10.43 18.12
CA THR A 118 -4.97 -9.10 18.55
C THR A 118 -4.00 -8.50 19.56
N ALA A 119 -3.58 -9.28 20.56
CA ALA A 119 -2.58 -8.86 21.55
C ALA A 119 -1.24 -8.49 20.90
N ASN A 120 -0.75 -9.30 19.95
CA ASN A 120 0.49 -9.03 19.23
C ASN A 120 0.39 -7.73 18.40
N ARG A 121 -0.74 -7.49 17.72
CA ARG A 121 -0.95 -6.26 16.94
C ARG A 121 -0.92 -5.02 17.83
N PHE A 122 -1.62 -5.02 18.96
CA PHE A 122 -1.57 -3.91 19.91
C PHE A 122 -0.18 -3.74 20.52
N GLY A 123 0.50 -4.84 20.87
CA GLY A 123 1.87 -4.81 21.35
C GLY A 123 2.86 -4.23 20.33
N HIS A 124 2.69 -4.57 19.05
CA HIS A 124 3.50 -4.01 17.95
C HIS A 124 3.22 -2.52 17.76
N VAL A 125 1.97 -2.09 17.78
CA VAL A 125 1.61 -0.66 17.66
C VAL A 125 2.18 0.12 18.84
N ALA A 126 1.94 -0.33 20.07
CA ALA A 126 2.42 0.33 21.28
C ALA A 126 3.95 0.36 21.35
N GLY A 127 4.61 -0.77 21.09
CA GLY A 127 6.07 -0.89 21.09
C GLY A 127 6.71 -0.04 19.98
N GLY A 128 6.14 -0.05 18.78
CA GLY A 128 6.58 0.79 17.66
C GLY A 128 6.47 2.28 17.98
N LEU A 129 5.32 2.71 18.54
CA LEU A 129 5.12 4.09 18.97
C LEU A 129 6.10 4.50 20.08
N ALA A 130 6.33 3.64 21.07
CA ALA A 130 7.28 3.90 22.14
C ALA A 130 8.72 4.03 21.64
N LEU A 131 9.14 3.19 20.69
CA LEU A 131 10.48 3.28 20.08
C LEU A 131 10.66 4.56 19.27
N ILE A 132 9.65 4.96 18.48
CA ILE A 132 9.67 6.23 17.74
C ILE A 132 9.69 7.40 18.72
N ALA A 133 8.87 7.38 19.76
CA ALA A 133 8.84 8.40 20.80
C ALA A 133 10.19 8.50 21.54
N ALA A 134 10.86 7.38 21.81
CA ALA A 134 12.20 7.37 22.40
C ALA A 134 13.23 8.02 21.48
N ALA A 135 13.18 7.77 20.17
CA ALA A 135 14.05 8.43 19.21
C ALA A 135 13.77 9.94 19.12
N VAL A 136 12.50 10.36 19.15
CA VAL A 136 12.13 11.78 19.19
C VAL A 136 12.61 12.44 20.49
N ALA A 137 12.42 11.81 21.64
CA ALA A 137 12.92 12.31 22.92
C ALA A 137 14.44 12.48 22.90
N LEU A 138 15.17 11.50 22.34
CA LEU A 138 16.61 11.59 22.17
C LEU A 138 17.02 12.66 21.16
N PHE A 139 16.26 12.85 20.09
CA PHE A 139 16.48 13.95 19.16
C PHE A 139 16.34 15.30 19.87
N MET A 140 15.34 15.43 20.73
CA MET A 140 15.10 16.64 21.53
C MET A 140 16.09 16.83 22.68
N SER A 141 16.93 15.86 23.00
CA SER A 141 17.99 16.01 24.02
C SER A 141 19.33 16.50 23.45
N GLY A 142 19.41 16.76 22.15
CA GLY A 142 20.63 17.26 21.51
C GLY A 142 20.75 18.79 21.48
N SER A 143 21.80 19.28 20.81
CA SER A 143 22.20 20.70 20.85
C SER A 143 21.15 21.67 20.31
N LEU A 144 20.28 21.25 19.39
CA LEU A 144 19.20 22.10 18.84
C LEU A 144 18.20 22.57 19.89
N TYR A 145 18.07 21.82 20.98
CA TYR A 145 17.12 22.09 22.06
C TYR A 145 17.84 22.40 23.38
N GLY A 146 19.09 22.84 23.31
CA GLY A 146 19.91 23.20 24.47
C GLY A 146 20.53 22.00 25.21
N GLY A 147 20.45 20.79 24.66
CA GLY A 147 20.99 19.58 25.26
C GLY A 147 22.40 19.19 24.75
N ASN A 148 22.81 17.95 25.04
CA ASN A 148 24.14 17.44 24.73
C ASN A 148 24.15 16.62 23.42
N ALA A 149 24.69 17.20 22.35
CA ALA A 149 24.80 16.53 21.05
C ALA A 149 25.61 15.22 21.10
N LEU A 150 26.76 15.21 21.77
CA LEU A 150 27.60 14.02 21.84
C LEU A 150 26.89 12.89 22.61
N GLY A 151 26.20 13.22 23.70
CA GLY A 151 25.38 12.28 24.46
C GLY A 151 24.26 11.69 23.61
N ALA A 152 23.52 12.52 22.88
CA ALA A 152 22.49 12.08 21.95
C ALA A 152 23.05 11.22 20.82
N ALA A 153 24.23 11.57 20.28
CA ALA A 153 24.89 10.83 19.22
C ALA A 153 25.28 9.41 19.68
N ILE A 154 25.93 9.31 20.84
CA ILE A 154 26.38 8.03 21.41
C ILE A 154 25.18 7.16 21.78
N ALA A 155 24.21 7.70 22.50
CA ALA A 155 23.01 6.96 22.89
C ALA A 155 22.21 6.50 21.66
N GLY A 156 22.12 7.32 20.62
CA GLY A 156 21.46 6.95 19.36
C GLY A 156 22.19 5.82 18.66
N GLY A 157 23.52 5.86 18.62
CA GLY A 157 24.34 4.82 17.99
C GLY A 157 24.22 3.48 18.72
N ILE A 158 24.39 3.49 20.05
CA ILE A 158 24.24 2.31 20.90
C ILE A 158 22.82 1.76 20.80
N GLY A 159 21.80 2.63 20.89
CA GLY A 159 20.40 2.26 20.80
C GLY A 159 20.03 1.66 19.45
N ALA A 160 20.57 2.20 18.34
CA ALA A 160 20.37 1.65 17.01
C ALA A 160 20.97 0.23 16.91
N ILE A 161 22.23 0.05 17.34
CA ILE A 161 22.90 -1.26 17.35
C ILE A 161 22.11 -2.26 18.21
N ALA A 162 21.66 -1.84 19.40
CA ALA A 162 20.86 -2.68 20.29
C ALA A 162 19.52 -3.09 19.63
N CYS A 163 18.80 -2.16 18.99
CA CYS A 163 17.56 -2.47 18.29
C CYS A 163 17.77 -3.43 17.12
N VAL A 164 18.85 -3.27 16.35
CA VAL A 164 19.20 -4.19 15.26
C VAL A 164 19.56 -5.57 15.81
N ALA A 165 20.37 -5.64 16.87
CA ALA A 165 20.76 -6.89 17.50
C ALA A 165 19.54 -7.64 18.08
N VAL A 166 18.70 -6.96 18.86
CA VAL A 166 17.46 -7.53 19.41
C VAL A 166 16.48 -7.91 18.30
N GLY A 167 16.36 -7.07 17.26
CA GLY A 167 15.52 -7.36 16.11
C GLY A 167 15.96 -8.63 15.38
N ALA A 168 17.26 -8.76 15.14
CA ALA A 168 17.87 -9.94 14.54
C ALA A 168 17.72 -11.20 15.40
N THR A 169 17.93 -11.11 16.71
CA THR A 169 17.77 -12.27 17.60
C THR A 169 16.33 -12.73 17.66
N LEU A 170 15.34 -11.83 17.76
CA LEU A 170 13.93 -12.21 17.73
C LEU A 170 13.53 -12.85 16.40
N ALA A 171 14.00 -12.30 15.28
CA ALA A 171 13.71 -12.87 13.97
C ALA A 171 14.35 -14.25 13.76
N LYS A 172 15.62 -14.41 14.15
CA LYS A 172 16.41 -15.62 13.85
C LYS A 172 16.33 -16.71 14.91
N ALA A 173 16.36 -16.34 16.19
CA ALA A 173 16.40 -17.31 17.30
C ALA A 173 14.99 -17.67 17.80
N TYR A 174 14.03 -16.74 17.70
CA TYR A 174 12.66 -16.93 18.20
C TYR A 174 11.60 -17.06 17.10
N ASN A 175 11.99 -17.08 15.82
CA ASN A 175 11.09 -17.10 14.66
C ASN A 175 10.00 -15.99 14.71
N ALA A 176 10.30 -14.87 15.37
CA ALA A 176 9.40 -13.74 15.54
C ALA A 176 9.76 -12.61 14.55
N GLU A 177 9.77 -12.93 13.26
CA GLU A 177 10.25 -12.04 12.19
C GLU A 177 9.57 -10.66 12.19
N ALA A 178 8.25 -10.62 12.31
CA ALA A 178 7.49 -9.36 12.32
C ALA A 178 7.91 -8.44 13.49
N THR A 179 8.07 -9.01 14.68
CA THR A 179 8.55 -8.27 15.87
C THR A 179 9.98 -7.80 15.67
N GLY A 180 10.84 -8.67 15.12
CA GLY A 180 12.24 -8.35 14.87
C GLY A 180 12.42 -7.19 13.88
N VAL A 181 11.68 -7.24 12.77
CA VAL A 181 11.63 -6.17 11.76
C VAL A 181 11.07 -4.89 12.37
N LEU A 182 10.00 -4.96 13.18
CA LEU A 182 9.42 -3.79 13.84
C LEU A 182 10.44 -3.09 14.74
N ILE A 183 11.14 -3.81 15.62
CA ILE A 183 12.12 -3.19 16.54
C ILE A 183 13.26 -2.53 15.76
N ALA A 184 13.79 -3.23 14.76
CA ALA A 184 14.87 -2.71 13.93
C ALA A 184 14.41 -1.50 13.08
N ALA A 185 13.18 -1.49 12.58
CA ALA A 185 12.65 -0.41 11.76
C ALA A 185 12.21 0.81 12.59
N ALA A 186 11.43 0.61 13.65
CA ALA A 186 10.86 1.68 14.48
C ALA A 186 11.85 2.22 15.52
N GLY A 187 12.78 1.39 15.99
CA GLY A 187 13.85 1.81 16.91
C GLY A 187 15.16 2.06 16.19
N GLY A 188 15.64 1.06 15.43
CA GLY A 188 16.96 1.10 14.80
C GLY A 188 17.16 2.27 13.82
N LEU A 189 16.25 2.46 12.86
CA LEU A 189 16.40 3.51 11.85
C LEU A 189 16.32 4.94 12.42
N PRO A 190 15.32 5.31 13.26
CA PRO A 190 15.28 6.66 13.83
C PRO A 190 16.44 6.93 14.77
N LEU A 191 16.86 5.96 15.60
CA LEU A 191 18.02 6.14 16.49
C LEU A 191 19.33 6.30 15.70
N ALA A 192 19.48 5.59 14.58
CA ALA A 192 20.60 5.76 13.68
C ALA A 192 20.61 7.15 13.05
N PHE A 193 19.44 7.66 12.63
CA PHE A 193 19.30 9.02 12.16
C PHE A 193 19.73 10.04 13.22
N VAL A 194 19.24 9.91 14.46
CA VAL A 194 19.61 10.80 15.58
C VAL A 194 21.13 10.76 15.84
N SER A 195 21.72 9.56 15.78
CA SER A 195 23.16 9.40 15.94
C SER A 195 23.95 10.15 14.87
N GLY A 196 23.62 9.94 13.61
CA GLY A 196 24.27 10.59 12.47
C GLY A 196 24.02 12.10 12.44
N PHE A 197 22.85 12.54 12.90
CA PHE A 197 22.52 13.94 12.99
C PHE A 197 23.42 14.69 13.99
N TYR A 198 23.66 14.11 15.17
CA TYR A 198 24.40 14.79 16.23
C TYR A 198 25.89 14.47 16.31
N ILE A 199 26.38 13.48 15.55
CA ILE A 199 27.83 13.15 15.53
C ILE A 199 28.67 14.25 14.88
N VAL A 200 28.07 15.03 13.97
CA VAL A 200 28.74 16.15 13.32
C VAL A 200 28.85 17.31 14.32
N PRO A 201 30.08 17.76 14.67
CA PRO A 201 30.24 18.86 15.59
C PRO A 201 29.78 20.19 14.97
N GLY A 202 29.17 21.05 15.79
CA GLY A 202 28.62 22.35 15.36
C GLY A 202 27.19 22.26 14.85
N LEU A 203 26.63 23.42 14.47
CA LEU A 203 25.25 23.55 14.01
C LEU A 203 25.19 23.76 12.48
N SER A 204 25.57 22.74 11.72
CA SER A 204 25.36 22.70 10.27
C SER A 204 24.19 21.80 9.93
N MET A 205 22.97 22.35 9.91
CA MET A 205 21.75 21.56 9.68
C MET A 205 21.85 20.63 8.46
N ARG A 206 22.46 21.10 7.36
CA ARG A 206 22.61 20.32 6.13
C ARG A 206 23.57 19.14 6.30
N ALA A 207 24.73 19.34 6.93
CA ALA A 207 25.69 18.27 7.17
C ALA A 207 25.16 17.24 8.19
N ASN A 208 24.47 17.71 9.22
CA ASN A 208 23.82 16.86 10.22
C ASN A 208 22.74 15.97 9.57
N LEU A 209 21.87 16.56 8.74
CA LEU A 209 20.87 15.80 7.99
C LEU A 209 21.48 14.81 6.99
N LEU A 210 22.59 15.18 6.34
CA LEU A 210 23.35 14.29 5.45
C LEU A 210 23.82 13.04 6.20
N LEU A 211 24.53 13.21 7.33
CA LEU A 211 25.05 12.07 8.09
C LEU A 211 23.93 11.25 8.73
N GLY A 212 22.85 11.89 9.19
CA GLY A 212 21.64 11.19 9.64
C GLY A 212 21.05 10.30 8.54
N ALA A 213 20.91 10.82 7.32
CA ALA A 213 20.42 10.06 6.17
C ALA A 213 21.37 8.90 5.79
N VAL A 214 22.68 9.12 5.82
CA VAL A 214 23.69 8.08 5.54
C VAL A 214 23.62 6.96 6.57
N LEU A 215 23.50 7.25 7.87
CA LEU A 215 23.36 6.19 8.88
C LEU A 215 22.06 5.39 8.73
N VAL A 216 20.96 6.01 8.29
CA VAL A 216 19.73 5.28 7.94
C VAL A 216 19.98 4.29 6.80
N ILE A 217 20.72 4.67 5.75
CA ILE A 217 21.07 3.77 4.65
C ILE A 217 21.90 2.58 5.16
N ILE A 218 22.92 2.86 5.98
CA ILE A 218 23.81 1.84 6.53
C ILE A 218 23.01 0.87 7.40
N VAL A 219 22.22 1.36 8.35
CA VAL A 219 21.43 0.52 9.25
C VAL A 219 20.36 -0.26 8.50
N ALA A 220 19.66 0.34 7.53
CA ALA A 220 18.72 -0.38 6.68
C ALA A 220 19.40 -1.53 5.92
N SER A 221 20.59 -1.30 5.38
CA SER A 221 21.36 -2.33 4.66
C SER A 221 21.79 -3.46 5.59
N VAL A 222 22.29 -3.13 6.79
CA VAL A 222 22.66 -4.12 7.83
C VAL A 222 21.42 -4.93 8.27
N CYS A 223 20.26 -4.30 8.45
CA CYS A 223 19.03 -5.01 8.79
C CYS A 223 18.63 -6.03 7.72
N ILE A 224 18.71 -5.66 6.43
CA ILE A 224 18.44 -6.61 5.33
C ILE A 224 19.40 -7.80 5.41
N MET A 225 20.69 -7.55 5.66
CA MET A 225 21.71 -8.61 5.74
C MET A 225 21.52 -9.54 6.94
N VAL A 226 21.28 -9.00 8.14
CA VAL A 226 21.28 -9.77 9.39
C VAL A 226 19.92 -10.41 9.66
N ILE A 227 18.82 -9.70 9.39
CA ILE A 227 17.46 -10.19 9.64
C ILE A 227 17.00 -11.09 8.50
N GLY A 228 17.29 -10.73 7.25
CA GLY A 228 16.82 -11.46 6.07
C GLY A 228 15.30 -11.38 5.84
N ALA A 229 14.61 -10.47 6.54
CA ALA A 229 13.18 -10.19 6.41
C ALA A 229 12.95 -8.67 6.40
N GLY A 230 11.72 -8.22 6.10
CA GLY A 230 11.39 -6.78 6.11
C GLY A 230 11.95 -5.97 4.93
N ILE A 231 12.24 -6.62 3.80
CA ILE A 231 12.85 -6.01 2.60
C ILE A 231 12.13 -4.71 2.20
N THR A 232 10.80 -4.71 2.18
CA THR A 232 10.00 -3.52 1.82
C THR A 232 10.32 -2.32 2.70
N THR A 233 10.34 -2.51 4.03
CA THR A 233 10.58 -1.42 5.00
C THR A 233 12.00 -0.88 4.90
N PHE A 234 13.00 -1.76 4.86
CA PHE A 234 14.40 -1.33 4.83
C PHE A 234 14.79 -0.75 3.47
N ILE A 235 14.25 -1.25 2.36
CA ILE A 235 14.45 -0.63 1.04
C ILE A 235 13.75 0.72 0.95
N ALA A 236 12.57 0.88 1.55
CA ALA A 236 11.93 2.20 1.63
C ALA A 236 12.80 3.21 2.38
N ALA A 237 13.32 2.81 3.55
CA ALA A 237 14.21 3.65 4.35
C ALA A 237 15.53 3.97 3.63
N ALA A 238 16.18 2.97 3.01
CA ALA A 238 17.41 3.16 2.25
C ALA A 238 17.19 4.07 1.03
N THR A 239 16.04 3.95 0.34
CA THR A 239 15.70 4.79 -0.82
C THR A 239 15.48 6.23 -0.38
N ALA A 240 14.67 6.47 0.66
CA ALA A 240 14.45 7.81 1.20
C ALA A 240 15.75 8.43 1.74
N GLY A 241 16.55 7.62 2.45
CA GLY A 241 17.87 8.01 2.92
C GLY A 241 18.81 8.38 1.77
N THR A 242 18.78 7.66 0.65
CA THR A 242 19.61 7.96 -0.53
C THR A 242 19.24 9.30 -1.15
N PHE A 243 17.95 9.56 -1.38
CA PHE A 243 17.52 10.87 -1.89
C PHE A 243 17.83 12.00 -0.90
N GLY A 244 17.60 11.77 0.39
CA GLY A 244 17.95 12.71 1.45
C GLY A 244 19.44 13.02 1.46
N ALA A 245 20.30 11.99 1.46
CA ALA A 245 21.75 12.15 1.44
C ALA A 245 22.21 12.92 0.19
N LEU A 246 21.69 12.61 -1.01
CA LEU A 246 22.04 13.36 -2.21
C LEU A 246 21.57 14.82 -2.15
N ALA A 247 20.36 15.08 -1.67
CA ALA A 247 19.81 16.43 -1.52
C ALA A 247 20.60 17.26 -0.51
N PHE A 248 20.92 16.68 0.65
CA PHE A 248 21.68 17.36 1.70
C PHE A 248 23.15 17.52 1.32
N LEU A 249 23.77 16.55 0.64
CA LEU A 249 25.11 16.69 0.06
C LEU A 249 25.15 17.85 -0.93
N PHE A 250 24.22 17.89 -1.89
CA PHE A 250 24.12 19.02 -2.83
C PHE A 250 23.90 20.34 -2.08
N GLY A 251 23.03 20.35 -1.07
CA GLY A 251 22.82 21.51 -0.23
C GLY A 251 24.05 21.93 0.59
N THR A 252 24.93 21.01 0.98
CA THR A 252 26.19 21.40 1.65
C THR A 252 27.20 22.02 0.67
N LEU A 253 27.17 21.63 -0.60
CA LEU A 253 28.12 22.09 -1.61
C LEU A 253 27.65 23.35 -2.34
N VAL A 254 26.33 23.55 -2.45
CA VAL A 254 25.73 24.66 -3.20
C VAL A 254 24.92 25.57 -2.27
N ALA A 255 25.27 26.85 -2.27
CA ALA A 255 24.59 27.89 -1.53
C ALA A 255 23.24 28.27 -2.19
N HIS A 256 22.27 27.36 -2.14
CA HIS A 256 20.91 27.57 -2.62
C HIS A 256 19.88 27.48 -1.47
N PRO A 257 18.77 28.22 -1.49
CA PRO A 257 17.64 28.02 -0.57
C PRO A 257 17.13 26.58 -0.54
N GLY A 258 16.73 26.12 0.65
CA GLY A 258 16.27 24.74 0.88
C GLY A 258 15.05 24.36 0.04
N ALA A 259 14.13 25.29 -0.21
CA ALA A 259 12.96 25.05 -1.05
C ALA A 259 13.33 24.73 -2.51
N GLY A 260 14.38 25.35 -3.06
CA GLY A 260 14.89 25.03 -4.40
C GLY A 260 15.54 23.64 -4.48
N ILE A 261 16.31 23.26 -3.44
CA ILE A 261 16.88 21.91 -3.34
C ILE A 261 15.76 20.87 -3.26
N ALA A 262 14.74 21.14 -2.45
CA ALA A 262 13.56 20.29 -2.33
C ALA A 262 12.81 20.18 -3.67
N ALA A 263 12.64 21.27 -4.41
CA ALA A 263 12.03 21.24 -5.74
C ALA A 263 12.79 20.36 -6.74
N GLY A 264 14.13 20.43 -6.74
CA GLY A 264 14.97 19.54 -7.53
C GLY A 264 14.82 18.07 -7.11
N THR A 265 14.76 17.84 -5.80
CA THR A 265 14.55 16.50 -5.23
C THR A 265 13.20 15.92 -5.66
N VAL A 266 12.12 16.71 -5.69
CA VAL A 266 10.81 16.30 -6.22
C VAL A 266 10.94 15.85 -7.69
N ALA A 267 11.58 16.66 -8.53
CA ALA A 267 11.74 16.34 -9.95
C ALA A 267 12.53 15.06 -10.18
N VAL A 268 13.68 14.91 -9.51
CA VAL A 268 14.54 13.73 -9.63
C VAL A 268 13.84 12.49 -9.09
N ALA A 269 13.22 12.55 -7.91
CA ALA A 269 12.52 11.42 -7.33
C ALA A 269 11.34 10.97 -8.21
N LEU A 270 10.48 11.89 -8.69
CA LEU A 270 9.38 11.53 -9.59
C LEU A 270 9.86 10.91 -10.92
N ALA A 271 10.99 11.39 -11.46
CA ALA A 271 11.62 10.79 -12.64
C ALA A 271 12.13 9.37 -12.34
N CYS A 272 12.77 9.15 -11.18
CA CYS A 272 13.24 7.84 -10.74
C CYS A 272 12.11 6.81 -10.61
N ILE A 273 10.87 7.21 -10.26
CA ILE A 273 9.72 6.29 -10.21
C ILE A 273 9.55 5.54 -11.54
N SER A 274 9.84 6.17 -12.68
CA SER A 274 9.72 5.56 -14.01
C SER A 274 10.78 4.48 -14.28
N ILE A 275 11.87 4.47 -13.51
CA ILE A 275 12.98 3.51 -13.64
C ILE A 275 12.83 2.35 -12.65
N LEU A 276 11.97 2.47 -11.63
CA LEU A 276 11.81 1.45 -10.58
C LEU A 276 11.50 0.03 -11.08
N PRO A 277 10.67 -0.19 -12.13
CA PRO A 277 10.46 -1.54 -12.64
C PRO A 277 11.76 -2.19 -13.12
N ARG A 278 12.61 -1.43 -13.83
CA ARG A 278 13.92 -1.91 -14.31
C ARG A 278 14.89 -2.14 -13.15
N ALA A 279 14.93 -1.21 -12.20
CA ALA A 279 15.75 -1.36 -11.00
C ALA A 279 15.34 -2.60 -10.19
N THR A 280 14.04 -2.89 -10.11
CA THR A 280 13.52 -4.07 -9.42
C THR A 280 13.97 -5.36 -10.09
N ILE A 281 13.90 -5.45 -11.43
CA ILE A 281 14.37 -6.62 -12.18
C ILE A 281 15.86 -6.88 -11.88
N TRP A 282 16.67 -5.82 -11.85
CA TRP A 282 18.09 -5.90 -11.56
C TRP A 282 18.38 -6.31 -10.11
N LEU A 283 17.75 -5.64 -9.13
CA LEU A 283 17.94 -5.91 -7.70
C LEU A 283 17.45 -7.30 -7.29
N ALA A 284 16.34 -7.76 -7.86
CA ALA A 284 15.77 -9.08 -7.58
C ALA A 284 16.45 -10.21 -8.38
N LYS A 285 17.36 -9.89 -9.31
CA LYS A 285 18.05 -10.84 -10.19
C LYS A 285 17.06 -11.79 -10.87
N LEU A 286 15.97 -11.23 -11.41
CA LEU A 286 15.00 -12.01 -12.15
C LEU A 286 15.66 -12.55 -13.44
N PRO A 287 15.44 -13.82 -13.79
CA PRO A 287 15.96 -14.36 -15.04
C PRO A 287 15.38 -13.56 -16.20
N LEU A 288 16.26 -13.00 -17.03
CA LEU A 288 15.83 -12.33 -18.25
C LEU A 288 15.39 -13.41 -19.25
N PRO A 289 14.27 -13.21 -19.96
CA PRO A 289 13.87 -14.15 -21.01
C PRO A 289 15.00 -14.22 -22.04
N HIS A 290 15.56 -15.41 -22.24
CA HIS A 290 16.49 -15.65 -23.34
C HIS A 290 15.67 -15.64 -24.63
N VAL A 291 15.99 -14.72 -25.54
CA VAL A 291 15.40 -14.69 -26.88
C VAL A 291 16.42 -15.29 -27.83
N PRO A 292 16.18 -16.51 -28.36
CA PRO A 292 17.11 -17.17 -29.26
C PRO A 292 17.39 -16.31 -30.49
N SER A 293 18.67 -16.15 -30.82
CA SER A 293 19.15 -15.31 -31.91
C SER A 293 19.27 -16.09 -33.23
N ASN A 294 19.27 -17.43 -33.17
CA ASN A 294 19.36 -18.32 -34.32
C ASN A 294 18.53 -19.61 -34.12
N ALA A 295 18.33 -20.36 -35.20
CA ALA A 295 17.52 -21.58 -35.20
C ALA A 295 18.15 -22.75 -34.42
N GLU A 296 19.47 -22.71 -34.18
CA GLU A 296 20.16 -23.75 -33.41
C GLU A 296 19.96 -23.54 -31.90
N GLU A 297 20.02 -22.29 -31.43
CA GLU A 297 19.63 -21.88 -30.07
C GLU A 297 18.14 -22.14 -29.77
N LEU A 298 17.27 -22.15 -30.79
CA LEU A 298 15.86 -22.51 -30.64
C LEU A 298 15.66 -24.03 -30.39
N LYS A 299 16.63 -24.85 -30.82
CA LYS A 299 16.63 -26.31 -30.59
C LYS A 299 17.30 -26.69 -29.27
N GLU A 300 18.10 -25.81 -28.68
CA GLU A 300 18.66 -26.01 -27.35
C GLU A 300 17.52 -25.98 -26.33
N ASP A 301 17.23 -27.13 -25.72
CA ASP A 301 16.27 -27.25 -24.62
C ASP A 301 16.89 -26.62 -23.37
N SER A 302 16.73 -25.30 -23.24
CA SER A 302 16.97 -24.60 -21.97
C SER A 302 15.87 -25.06 -21.01
N GLY A 303 16.11 -26.19 -20.34
CA GLY A 303 15.10 -26.89 -19.54
C GLY A 303 14.25 -25.97 -18.65
N PHE A 304 13.04 -26.40 -18.35
CA PHE A 304 12.06 -25.56 -17.65
C PHE A 304 12.63 -24.97 -16.34
N PRO A 305 12.63 -23.64 -16.18
CA PRO A 305 13.15 -23.03 -14.97
C PRO A 305 12.32 -23.48 -13.76
N ASP A 306 12.99 -23.71 -12.62
CA ASP A 306 12.33 -24.12 -11.38
C ASP A 306 11.27 -23.09 -10.97
N TYR A 307 10.01 -23.51 -11.06
CA TYR A 307 8.85 -22.68 -10.77
C TYR A 307 8.92 -22.07 -9.37
N ARG A 308 9.39 -22.84 -8.36
CA ARG A 308 9.53 -22.36 -6.98
C ARG A 308 10.59 -21.27 -6.85
N ALA A 309 11.68 -21.38 -7.61
CA ALA A 309 12.71 -20.36 -7.65
C ALA A 309 12.20 -19.06 -8.29
N ILE A 310 11.40 -19.16 -9.36
CA ILE A 310 10.75 -18.00 -10.00
C ILE A 310 9.76 -17.34 -9.05
N GLU A 311 8.91 -18.12 -8.39
CA GLU A 311 7.91 -17.62 -7.43
C GLU A 311 8.58 -16.84 -6.29
N ARG A 312 9.63 -17.42 -5.68
CA ARG A 312 10.39 -16.76 -4.60
C ARG A 312 11.05 -15.46 -5.09
N ARG A 313 11.69 -15.45 -6.26
CA ARG A 313 12.32 -14.23 -6.81
C ARG A 313 11.28 -13.17 -7.16
N THR A 314 10.10 -13.58 -7.61
CA THR A 314 8.99 -12.67 -7.92
C THR A 314 8.43 -12.03 -6.65
N ALA A 315 8.27 -12.79 -5.56
CA ALA A 315 7.89 -12.24 -4.27
C ALA A 315 8.92 -11.24 -3.73
N ILE A 316 10.21 -11.55 -3.85
CA ILE A 316 11.30 -10.63 -3.50
C ILE A 316 11.27 -9.37 -4.36
N ALA A 317 11.10 -9.51 -5.68
CA ALA A 317 10.96 -8.38 -6.61
C ALA A 317 9.77 -7.49 -6.24
N HIS A 318 8.63 -8.08 -5.88
CA HIS A 318 7.48 -7.34 -5.40
C HIS A 318 7.83 -6.51 -4.15
N ASN A 319 8.52 -7.09 -3.18
CA ASN A 319 8.93 -6.39 -1.96
C ASN A 319 9.91 -5.24 -2.23
N TYR A 320 10.87 -5.41 -3.15
CA TYR A 320 11.78 -4.35 -3.60
C TYR A 320 11.01 -3.21 -4.27
N MET A 321 10.13 -3.53 -5.23
CA MET A 321 9.34 -2.52 -5.95
C MET A 321 8.48 -1.69 -4.98
N THR A 322 7.80 -2.35 -4.05
CA THR A 322 6.98 -1.69 -3.04
C THR A 322 7.83 -0.83 -2.11
N GLY A 323 8.99 -1.30 -1.67
CA GLY A 323 9.91 -0.53 -0.83
C GLY A 323 10.44 0.71 -1.56
N LEU A 324 10.94 0.55 -2.78
CA LEU A 324 11.42 1.64 -3.63
C LEU A 324 10.33 2.70 -3.85
N MET A 325 9.10 2.26 -4.09
CA MET A 325 7.94 3.13 -4.29
C MET A 325 7.55 3.90 -3.02
N ILE A 326 7.56 3.24 -1.85
CA ILE A 326 7.31 3.91 -0.56
C ILE A 326 8.40 4.97 -0.32
N GLY A 327 9.68 4.61 -0.43
CA GLY A 327 10.78 5.53 -0.16
C GLY A 327 10.83 6.71 -1.12
N CYS A 328 10.62 6.46 -2.41
CA CYS A 328 10.58 7.51 -3.43
C CYS A 328 9.35 8.42 -3.25
N GLY A 329 8.17 7.84 -3.02
CA GLY A 329 6.95 8.61 -2.78
C GLY A 329 7.02 9.44 -1.50
N ALA A 330 7.60 8.91 -0.41
CA ALA A 330 7.80 9.65 0.83
C ALA A 330 8.78 10.82 0.64
N THR A 331 9.85 10.60 -0.14
CA THR A 331 10.79 11.66 -0.53
C THR A 331 10.07 12.77 -1.29
N VAL A 332 9.26 12.42 -2.30
CA VAL A 332 8.47 13.40 -3.08
C VAL A 332 7.53 14.16 -2.17
N ALA A 333 6.82 13.47 -1.26
CA ALA A 333 5.88 14.10 -0.34
C ALA A 333 6.56 15.13 0.57
N LEU A 334 7.64 14.74 1.25
CA LEU A 334 8.39 15.62 2.15
C LEU A 334 9.04 16.78 1.39
N ALA A 335 9.64 16.51 0.23
CA ALA A 335 10.26 17.54 -0.59
C ALA A 335 9.23 18.51 -1.19
N ALA A 336 8.02 18.04 -1.53
CA ALA A 336 6.92 18.88 -1.99
C ALA A 336 6.42 19.82 -0.89
N ILE A 337 6.30 19.33 0.36
CA ILE A 337 5.96 20.15 1.52
C ILE A 337 6.98 21.27 1.71
N ILE A 338 8.28 20.95 1.63
CA ILE A 338 9.35 21.95 1.77
C ILE A 338 9.37 22.91 0.57
N ALA A 339 9.22 22.42 -0.66
CA ALA A 339 9.19 23.26 -1.86
C ALA A 339 8.00 24.24 -1.86
N ALA A 340 6.86 23.85 -1.29
CA ALA A 340 5.68 24.71 -1.14
C ALA A 340 5.90 25.90 -0.18
N THR A 341 7.00 25.91 0.58
CA THR A 341 7.40 27.08 1.40
C THR A 341 8.18 28.14 0.61
N ALA A 342 8.53 27.86 -0.66
CA ALA A 342 9.20 28.84 -1.51
C ALA A 342 8.34 30.09 -1.68
N PRO A 343 8.95 31.29 -1.75
CA PRO A 343 8.21 32.50 -2.07
C PRO A 343 7.62 32.42 -3.49
N GLY A 344 6.42 32.97 -3.66
CA GLY A 344 5.73 33.00 -4.95
C GLY A 344 4.89 31.75 -5.25
N ALA A 345 4.34 31.70 -6.47
CA ALA A 345 3.36 30.69 -6.85
C ALA A 345 3.98 29.33 -7.24
N PHE A 346 5.22 29.32 -7.74
CA PHE A 346 5.84 28.11 -8.29
C PHE A 346 5.96 26.98 -7.26
N GLY A 347 6.32 27.30 -6.01
CA GLY A 347 6.45 26.28 -4.94
C GLY A 347 5.12 25.62 -4.62
N ILE A 348 4.06 26.42 -4.49
CA ILE A 348 2.70 25.96 -4.23
C ILE A 348 2.21 25.09 -5.40
N ILE A 349 2.37 25.56 -6.63
CA ILE A 349 1.93 24.83 -7.82
C ILE A 349 2.70 23.50 -7.96
N LEU A 350 4.02 23.51 -7.74
CA LEU A 350 4.83 22.30 -7.74
C LEU A 350 4.36 21.30 -6.67
N GLY A 351 4.06 21.78 -5.45
CA GLY A 351 3.57 20.93 -4.36
C GLY A 351 2.23 20.28 -4.70
N VAL A 352 1.29 21.05 -5.26
CA VAL A 352 -0.01 20.54 -5.72
C VAL A 352 0.16 19.54 -6.86
N VAL A 353 0.99 19.86 -7.87
CA VAL A 353 1.25 18.97 -9.00
C VAL A 353 1.91 17.67 -8.55
N ALA A 354 2.93 17.73 -7.69
CA ALA A 354 3.60 16.54 -7.16
C ALA A 354 2.63 15.66 -6.36
N THR A 355 1.75 16.26 -5.56
CA THR A 355 0.67 15.57 -4.84
C THR A 355 -0.27 14.87 -5.82
N LEU A 356 -0.72 15.56 -6.87
CA LEU A 356 -1.57 14.97 -7.91
C LEU A 356 -0.86 13.82 -8.64
N VAL A 357 0.42 13.96 -8.98
CA VAL A 357 1.19 12.87 -9.60
C VAL A 357 1.20 11.63 -8.72
N LEU A 358 1.46 11.76 -7.41
CA LEU A 358 1.43 10.61 -6.49
C LEU A 358 0.04 9.95 -6.45
N LEU A 359 -1.02 10.74 -6.33
CA LEU A 359 -2.39 10.23 -6.24
C LEU A 359 -2.88 9.57 -7.55
N LEU A 360 -2.59 10.17 -8.71
CA LEU A 360 -3.03 9.68 -10.02
C LEU A 360 -2.28 8.39 -10.42
N ARG A 361 -0.97 8.36 -10.12
CA ARG A 361 -0.07 7.25 -10.48
C ARG A 361 -0.37 5.98 -9.70
N ALA A 362 -1.08 6.08 -8.57
CA ALA A 362 -1.59 4.91 -7.84
C ALA A 362 -2.43 3.97 -8.72
N ARG A 363 -3.07 4.48 -9.77
CA ARG A 363 -3.88 3.68 -10.72
C ARG A 363 -3.06 2.85 -11.70
N ALA A 364 -1.80 3.20 -11.94
CA ALA A 364 -0.94 2.50 -12.89
C ALA A 364 -0.47 1.13 -12.37
N TYR A 365 -0.63 0.87 -11.06
CA TYR A 365 -0.18 -0.35 -10.42
C TYR A 365 -1.36 -1.26 -10.10
N ALA A 366 -1.34 -2.47 -10.67
CA ALA A 366 -2.37 -3.48 -10.42
C ALA A 366 -2.35 -4.02 -8.98
N ASN A 367 -1.23 -3.89 -8.27
CA ASN A 367 -1.11 -4.37 -6.89
C ASN A 367 -1.54 -3.30 -5.87
N GLY A 368 -2.44 -3.68 -4.97
CA GLY A 368 -2.96 -2.81 -3.92
C GLY A 368 -1.90 -2.22 -3.00
N SER A 369 -0.80 -2.92 -2.70
CA SER A 369 0.24 -2.41 -1.78
C SER A 369 0.96 -1.17 -2.32
N GLN A 370 1.28 -1.18 -3.61
CA GLN A 370 1.95 -0.07 -4.31
C GLN A 370 1.00 1.13 -4.51
N ALA A 371 -0.26 0.84 -4.85
CA ALA A 371 -1.29 1.86 -4.94
C ALA A 371 -1.51 2.55 -3.58
N ILE A 372 -1.65 1.78 -2.49
CA ILE A 372 -1.81 2.30 -1.12
C ILE A 372 -0.60 3.15 -0.71
N ALA A 373 0.62 2.73 -1.05
CA ALA A 373 1.83 3.50 -0.76
C ALA A 373 1.81 4.89 -1.42
N LEU A 374 1.47 4.96 -2.71
CA LEU A 374 1.38 6.23 -3.44
C LEU A 374 0.24 7.11 -2.95
N LEU A 375 -0.94 6.53 -2.67
CA LEU A 375 -2.07 7.25 -2.08
C LEU A 375 -1.71 7.83 -0.72
N THR A 376 -1.07 7.04 0.15
CA THR A 376 -0.65 7.49 1.48
C THR A 376 0.37 8.62 1.38
N ASN A 377 1.38 8.51 0.51
CA ASN A 377 2.36 9.58 0.30
C ASN A 377 1.74 10.85 -0.28
N GLY A 378 0.78 10.72 -1.21
CA GLY A 378 0.00 11.85 -1.72
C GLY A 378 -0.82 12.53 -0.63
N LEU A 379 -1.46 11.76 0.26
CA LEU A 379 -2.19 12.29 1.41
C LEU A 379 -1.25 13.00 2.40
N VAL A 380 -0.06 12.46 2.66
CA VAL A 380 0.97 13.11 3.49
C VAL A 380 1.38 14.44 2.88
N ALA A 381 1.64 14.49 1.56
CA ALA A 381 1.98 15.73 0.86
C ALA A 381 0.86 16.78 0.97
N ALA A 382 -0.38 16.39 0.65
CA ALA A 382 -1.55 17.26 0.73
C ALA A 382 -1.76 17.81 2.14
N THR A 383 -1.69 16.94 3.15
CA THR A 383 -1.89 17.30 4.55
C THR A 383 -0.78 18.20 5.05
N GLY A 384 0.48 17.89 4.75
CA GLY A 384 1.63 18.70 5.16
C GLY A 384 1.62 20.09 4.55
N ILE A 385 1.28 20.22 3.26
CA ILE A 385 1.10 21.53 2.59
C ILE A 385 -0.07 22.28 3.23
N GLY A 386 -1.19 21.62 3.48
CA GLY A 386 -2.36 22.21 4.13
C GLY A 386 -2.08 22.73 5.54
N ILE A 387 -1.37 21.95 6.37
CA ILE A 387 -0.89 22.36 7.69
C ILE A 387 0.04 23.59 7.56
N GLY A 388 0.95 23.57 6.59
CA GLY A 388 1.83 24.70 6.29
C GLY A 388 1.03 25.98 6.04
N TRP A 389 -0.03 25.91 5.24
CA TRP A 389 -0.90 27.06 4.98
C TRP A 389 -1.71 27.49 6.21
N LEU A 390 -2.19 26.56 7.04
CA LEU A 390 -2.88 26.90 8.29
C LEU A 390 -2.00 27.72 9.23
N VAL A 391 -0.72 27.35 9.33
CA VAL A 391 0.24 28.03 10.21
C VAL A 391 0.69 29.37 9.63
N THR A 392 0.95 29.45 8.33
CA THR A 392 1.62 30.61 7.72
C THR A 392 0.69 31.65 7.10
N ALA A 393 -0.53 31.30 6.70
CA ALA A 393 -1.43 32.23 6.03
C ALA A 393 -2.00 33.31 6.98
N SER A 394 -2.33 34.48 6.44
CA SER A 394 -3.05 35.52 7.18
C SER A 394 -4.46 35.05 7.56
N ALA A 395 -5.09 35.69 8.56
CA ALA A 395 -6.45 35.34 8.98
C ALA A 395 -7.46 35.41 7.81
N GLN A 396 -7.33 36.43 6.96
CA GLN A 396 -8.16 36.59 5.76
C GLN A 396 -7.91 35.48 4.73
N ASN A 397 -6.64 35.14 4.44
CA ASN A 397 -6.32 34.08 3.47
C ASN A 397 -6.73 32.70 3.97
N ARG A 398 -6.68 32.46 5.29
CA ARG A 398 -7.22 31.24 5.90
C ARG A 398 -8.71 31.10 5.64
N LEU A 399 -9.48 32.17 5.85
CA LEU A 399 -10.92 32.18 5.63
C LEU A 399 -11.28 32.00 4.15
N LEU A 400 -10.61 32.74 3.26
CA LEU A 400 -10.97 32.79 1.83
C LEU A 400 -10.46 31.58 1.04
N TYR A 401 -9.19 31.18 1.25
CA TYR A 401 -8.52 30.20 0.39
C TYR A 401 -8.30 28.86 1.08
N VAL A 402 -7.75 28.86 2.30
CA VAL A 402 -7.38 27.60 2.97
C VAL A 402 -8.62 26.80 3.36
N PHE A 403 -9.62 27.45 3.98
CA PHE A 403 -10.89 26.82 4.32
C PHE A 403 -11.58 26.24 3.09
N GLY A 404 -11.74 27.04 2.02
CA GLY A 404 -12.36 26.61 0.78
C GLY A 404 -11.63 25.43 0.13
N ALA A 405 -10.29 25.49 0.04
CA ALA A 405 -9.48 24.41 -0.51
C ALA A 405 -9.62 23.11 0.29
N LEU A 406 -9.61 23.17 1.63
CA LEU A 406 -9.79 21.99 2.49
C LEU A 406 -11.20 21.39 2.36
N VAL A 407 -12.24 22.22 2.28
CA VAL A 407 -13.62 21.74 2.06
C VAL A 407 -13.74 21.06 0.69
N LEU A 408 -13.17 21.64 -0.36
CA LEU A 408 -13.17 21.04 -1.70
C LEU A 408 -12.37 19.74 -1.74
N LEU A 409 -11.23 19.67 -1.07
CA LEU A 409 -10.43 18.45 -0.95
C LEU A 409 -11.21 17.36 -0.19
N ALA A 410 -11.86 17.70 0.92
CA ALA A 410 -12.67 16.77 1.69
C ALA A 410 -13.85 16.24 0.86
N ALA A 411 -14.60 17.14 0.20
CA ALA A 411 -15.71 16.76 -0.66
C ALA A 411 -15.23 15.88 -1.83
N GLY A 412 -14.14 16.25 -2.50
CA GLY A 412 -13.56 15.48 -3.60
C GLY A 412 -13.09 14.10 -3.16
N ALA A 413 -12.41 14.00 -2.02
CA ALA A 413 -11.95 12.72 -1.47
C ALA A 413 -13.11 11.80 -1.10
N LEU A 414 -14.18 12.34 -0.48
CA LEU A 414 -15.39 11.57 -0.14
C LEU A 414 -16.12 11.10 -1.39
N VAL A 415 -16.29 11.98 -2.39
CA VAL A 415 -16.93 11.64 -3.67
C VAL A 415 -16.14 10.55 -4.38
N VAL A 416 -14.81 10.69 -4.49
CA VAL A 416 -13.96 9.66 -5.10
C VAL A 416 -14.03 8.36 -4.31
N GLY A 417 -13.95 8.40 -2.97
CA GLY A 417 -13.97 7.20 -2.14
C GLY A 417 -15.28 6.42 -2.18
N VAL A 418 -16.42 7.10 -2.28
CA VAL A 418 -17.76 6.46 -2.22
C VAL A 418 -18.30 6.13 -3.61
N ILE A 419 -18.13 7.04 -4.58
CA ILE A 419 -18.80 6.93 -5.88
C ILE A 419 -17.94 6.14 -6.88
N PHE A 420 -16.63 6.39 -6.93
CA PHE A 420 -15.78 5.84 -8.01
C PHE A 420 -15.63 4.31 -7.98
N PRO A 421 -15.56 3.62 -6.83
CA PRO A 421 -15.42 2.15 -6.81
C PRO A 421 -16.56 1.41 -7.50
N ASN A 422 -17.77 2.00 -7.50
CA ASN A 422 -18.96 1.38 -8.08
C ASN A 422 -19.23 1.81 -9.54
N GLN A 423 -18.37 2.66 -10.11
CA GLN A 423 -18.57 3.24 -11.44
C GLN A 423 -17.74 2.51 -12.51
N ARG A 424 -18.38 2.22 -13.66
CA ARG A 424 -17.68 1.77 -14.86
C ARG A 424 -17.28 2.98 -15.70
N PHE A 425 -16.02 3.41 -15.59
CA PHE A 425 -15.53 4.52 -16.40
C PHE A 425 -15.40 4.17 -17.88
N SER A 426 -15.92 5.05 -18.74
CA SER A 426 -15.80 4.94 -20.19
C SER A 426 -14.34 5.11 -20.65
N PRO A 427 -13.95 4.52 -21.80
CA PRO A 427 -12.58 4.64 -22.32
C PRO A 427 -12.11 6.10 -22.51
N PRO A 428 -12.93 7.05 -23.03
CA PRO A 428 -12.52 8.44 -23.16
C PRO A 428 -12.17 9.09 -21.81
N LEU A 429 -12.94 8.81 -20.75
CA LEU A 429 -12.69 9.39 -19.44
C LEU A 429 -11.38 8.88 -18.84
N ARG A 430 -11.10 7.57 -18.95
CA ARG A 430 -9.81 7.00 -18.52
C ARG A 430 -8.66 7.68 -19.26
N ARG A 431 -8.81 7.84 -20.58
CA ARG A 431 -7.82 8.53 -21.42
C ARG A 431 -7.62 9.99 -21.01
N THR A 432 -8.69 10.70 -20.66
CA THR A 432 -8.57 12.08 -20.15
C THR A 432 -7.70 12.13 -18.89
N VAL A 433 -7.89 11.22 -17.94
CA VAL A 433 -7.07 11.27 -16.72
C VAL A 433 -5.64 10.81 -16.94
N GLU A 434 -5.38 9.91 -17.90
CA GLU A 434 -4.00 9.62 -18.35
C GLU A 434 -3.30 10.86 -18.92
N ILE A 435 -4.03 11.66 -19.72
CA ILE A 435 -3.49 12.91 -20.29
C ILE A 435 -3.21 13.92 -19.18
N ILE A 436 -4.12 14.08 -18.21
CA ILE A 436 -3.91 14.96 -17.06
C ILE A 436 -2.67 14.53 -16.28
N GLU A 437 -2.53 13.23 -16.00
CA GLU A 437 -1.36 12.69 -15.31
C GLU A 437 -0.06 12.98 -16.08
N ALA A 438 -0.05 12.78 -17.40
CA ALA A 438 1.10 13.07 -18.25
C ALA A 438 1.46 14.57 -18.24
N LEU A 439 0.46 15.46 -18.30
CA LEU A 439 0.66 16.91 -18.20
C LEU A 439 1.23 17.31 -16.84
N CYS A 440 0.71 16.74 -15.75
CA CYS A 440 1.25 16.96 -14.41
C CYS A 440 2.72 16.56 -14.35
N ILE A 441 3.06 15.34 -14.79
CA ILE A 441 4.45 14.84 -14.82
C ILE A 441 5.35 15.76 -15.66
N ALA A 442 4.91 16.15 -16.86
CA ALA A 442 5.67 17.01 -17.75
C ALA A 442 5.93 18.41 -17.16
N SER A 443 4.97 18.93 -16.37
CA SER A 443 5.09 20.25 -15.74
C SER A 443 6.02 20.29 -14.52
N VAL A 444 6.35 19.13 -13.91
CA VAL A 444 7.20 19.07 -12.70
C VAL A 444 8.55 19.74 -12.91
N LEU A 445 9.23 19.44 -14.03
CA LEU A 445 10.57 19.98 -14.28
C LEU A 445 10.54 21.51 -14.49
N PRO A 446 9.70 22.09 -15.37
CA PRO A 446 9.57 23.53 -15.48
C PRO A 446 9.23 24.23 -14.15
N LEU A 447 8.30 23.66 -13.38
CA LEU A 447 7.93 24.21 -12.07
C LEU A 447 9.10 24.18 -11.09
N ALA A 448 9.87 23.08 -11.05
CA ALA A 448 11.05 22.98 -10.21
C ALA A 448 12.12 24.01 -10.57
N LEU A 449 12.36 24.24 -11.87
CA LEU A 449 13.26 25.29 -12.35
C LEU A 449 12.77 26.71 -11.98
N GLY A 450 11.44 26.91 -11.97
CA GLY A 450 10.82 28.13 -11.48
C GLY A 450 11.05 28.36 -9.97
N VAL A 451 10.95 27.31 -9.15
CA VAL A 451 11.26 27.39 -7.71
C VAL A 451 12.75 27.64 -7.45
N MET A 452 13.63 27.21 -8.35
CA MET A 452 15.06 27.49 -8.29
C MET A 452 15.45 28.89 -8.81
N ASP A 453 14.48 29.74 -9.14
CA ASP A 453 14.71 31.07 -9.72
C ASP A 453 15.57 31.06 -11.01
N LEU A 454 15.61 29.92 -11.73
CA LEU A 454 16.43 29.80 -12.94
C LEU A 454 15.92 30.75 -14.04
N TYR A 455 14.61 30.90 -14.19
CA TYR A 455 14.02 31.80 -15.18
C TYR A 455 14.38 33.26 -14.92
N THR A 456 14.36 33.67 -13.66
CA THR A 456 14.77 35.01 -13.24
C THR A 456 16.26 35.22 -13.53
N THR A 457 17.10 34.24 -13.19
CA THR A 457 18.55 34.27 -13.44
C THR A 457 18.88 34.40 -14.93
N LEU A 458 18.24 33.60 -15.79
CA LEU A 458 18.41 33.65 -17.24
C LEU A 458 17.94 34.97 -17.84
N ARG A 459 16.87 35.57 -17.32
CA ARG A 459 16.39 36.88 -17.77
C ARG A 459 17.37 38.02 -17.48
N HIS A 460 18.15 37.90 -16.40
CA HIS A 460 19.14 38.91 -16.01
C HIS A 460 20.53 38.69 -16.66
N LEU A 461 20.75 37.54 -17.29
CA LEU A 461 21.93 37.29 -18.13
C LEU A 461 21.78 38.05 -19.45
N ASN A 462 22.26 39.29 -19.48
CA ASN A 462 22.52 40.01 -20.73
C ASN A 462 23.71 39.32 -21.43
N PHE A 463 23.43 38.52 -22.45
CA PHE A 463 24.45 38.10 -23.41
C PHE A 463 24.93 39.33 -24.17
N LYS A 464 26.13 39.81 -23.87
CA LYS A 464 26.85 40.77 -24.69
C LYS A 464 27.60 40.06 -25.81
#